data_AF-A0A3N2QTE4-F1
#
_entry.id   AF-A0A3N2QTE4-F1
#
_cell.length_a   1.000
_cell.length_b   1.000
_cell.length_c   1.000
_cell.angle_alpha   90.00
_cell.angle_beta   90.00
_cell.angle_gamma   90.00
#
_symmetry.space_group_name_H-M   'P 1'
#
loop_
_entity.id
_entity.type
_entity.pdbx_description
1 polymer ?
#
loop_
_entity_poly.entity_id
_entity_poly.type
_entity_poly.pdbx_seq_one_letter_code
_entity_poly.pdbx_strand_id
1 'polypeptide(L)'
;MVRKTMTVKALGAVSLLALAGCMGGGGGGGIVEPVPLTFSEMNRQGDILASAFANSTITSPATLPTSGAAVYRGFADIDPNPGGTILGQMDMDVNFRTNRVSGDIDNLRTANSTIPGRITISNGVINRNAGTNFAAFEVDLGGSITDGQGRLAVSGDMDGAFHRQGTLVGARGDGRFTGPGRNIPFDIQVVGER
;
A
#
# COMPACT_ATOMS: atom_id res chain seq x y z
N MET A 1 26.28 -3.32 34.02
CA MET A 1 25.84 -3.19 32.61
C MET A 1 26.26 -4.44 31.86
N VAL A 2 25.30 -5.32 31.52
CA VAL A 2 25.58 -6.60 30.85
C VAL A 2 25.42 -6.40 29.34
N ARG A 3 26.51 -6.48 28.58
CA ARG A 3 26.48 -6.49 27.11
C ARG A 3 26.08 -7.89 26.63
N LYS A 4 24.93 -8.01 25.96
CA LYS A 4 24.55 -9.22 25.22
C LYS A 4 25.15 -9.17 23.82
N THR A 5 26.14 -10.03 23.57
CA THR A 5 26.69 -10.29 22.24
C THR A 5 25.75 -11.26 21.51
N MET A 6 25.19 -10.88 20.37
CA MET A 6 24.42 -11.78 19.52
C MET A 6 25.27 -12.24 18.34
N THR A 7 25.63 -13.52 18.36
CA THR A 7 26.33 -14.21 17.27
C THR A 7 25.31 -14.66 16.23
N VAL A 8 25.36 -14.08 15.03
CA VAL A 8 24.54 -14.53 13.89
C VAL A 8 25.29 -15.63 13.15
N LYS A 9 24.72 -16.83 13.12
CA LYS A 9 25.22 -17.94 12.30
C LYS A 9 24.76 -17.75 10.85
N ALA A 10 25.71 -17.74 9.93
CA ALA A 10 25.47 -17.81 8.50
C ALA A 10 24.90 -19.20 8.13
N LEU A 11 23.75 -19.23 7.45
CA LEU A 11 23.25 -20.42 6.78
C LEU A 11 23.41 -20.28 5.26
N GLY A 12 24.33 -21.08 4.72
CA GLY A 12 24.02 -22.11 3.74
C GLY A 12 23.39 -21.68 2.42
N ALA A 13 24.23 -21.66 1.39
CA ALA A 13 23.86 -21.63 -0.01
C ALA A 13 23.18 -22.92 -0.50
N VAL A 14 22.71 -22.83 -1.76
CA VAL A 14 22.43 -23.89 -2.74
C VAL A 14 20.96 -24.32 -2.88
N SER A 15 20.41 -24.04 -4.07
CA SER A 15 19.85 -25.07 -4.98
C SER A 15 19.47 -24.43 -6.33
N LEU A 16 20.29 -24.70 -7.36
CA LEU A 16 19.89 -24.52 -8.77
C LEU A 16 18.83 -25.59 -9.09
N LEU A 17 17.61 -25.17 -9.38
CA LEU A 17 16.58 -26.04 -9.95
C LEU A 17 16.56 -25.91 -11.46
N ALA A 18 16.65 -27.08 -12.10
CA ALA A 18 16.76 -27.31 -13.52
C ALA A 18 15.57 -26.74 -14.31
N LEU A 19 15.87 -26.05 -15.41
CA LEU A 19 14.92 -25.75 -16.48
C LEU A 19 14.63 -27.06 -17.23
N ALA A 20 13.47 -27.65 -16.95
CA ALA A 20 12.85 -28.65 -17.81
C ALA A 20 11.81 -27.95 -18.70
N GLY A 21 11.95 -28.12 -20.02
CA GLY A 21 11.06 -27.55 -21.01
C GLY A 21 9.80 -28.38 -21.26
N CYS A 22 8.82 -27.73 -21.90
CA CYS A 22 7.80 -28.30 -22.77
C CYS A 22 7.26 -27.09 -23.57
N MET A 23 7.74 -26.77 -24.78
CA MET A 23 7.42 -27.42 -26.06
C MET A 23 5.92 -27.75 -26.23
N GLY A 24 5.23 -26.91 -27.00
CA GLY A 24 4.06 -27.35 -27.79
C GLY A 24 2.77 -26.58 -27.56
N GLY A 25 2.34 -25.85 -28.60
CA GLY A 25 0.93 -25.86 -28.99
C GLY A 25 0.16 -24.54 -28.94
N GLY A 26 -0.10 -23.99 -30.13
CA GLY A 26 -1.41 -23.43 -30.46
C GLY A 26 -1.63 -21.96 -30.10
N GLY A 27 -1.50 -21.10 -31.11
CA GLY A 27 -1.89 -19.70 -31.07
C GLY A 27 -3.34 -19.51 -30.64
N GLY A 28 -3.50 -18.76 -29.56
CA GLY A 28 -4.75 -18.29 -29.00
C GLY A 28 -4.39 -17.38 -27.84
N GLY A 29 -3.78 -16.24 -28.16
CA GLY A 29 -3.37 -15.22 -27.19
C GLY A 29 -4.58 -14.55 -26.54
N GLY A 30 -5.34 -15.32 -25.78
CA GLY A 30 -6.15 -14.78 -24.70
C GLY A 30 -5.18 -14.20 -23.72
N ILE A 31 -5.14 -12.87 -23.64
CA ILE A 31 -4.62 -12.15 -22.48
C ILE A 31 -5.26 -12.80 -21.26
N VAL A 32 -4.48 -13.62 -20.55
CA VAL A 32 -4.91 -14.16 -19.26
C VAL A 32 -4.98 -12.95 -18.36
N GLU A 33 -6.19 -12.41 -18.18
CA GLU A 33 -6.41 -11.35 -17.22
C GLU A 33 -5.93 -11.86 -15.86
N PRO A 34 -5.12 -11.08 -15.13
CA PRO A 34 -4.68 -11.45 -13.80
C PRO A 34 -5.91 -11.76 -12.95
N VAL A 35 -5.96 -12.97 -12.37
CA VAL A 35 -7.06 -13.34 -11.46
C VAL A 35 -7.01 -12.38 -10.27
N PRO A 36 -8.11 -11.65 -9.96
CA PRO A 36 -8.12 -10.76 -8.81
C PRO A 36 -7.86 -11.50 -7.50
N LEU A 37 -7.00 -10.97 -6.65
CA LEU A 37 -6.66 -11.57 -5.36
C LEU A 37 -7.89 -11.70 -4.46
N THR A 38 -8.01 -12.82 -3.75
CA THR A 38 -9.01 -13.01 -2.69
C THR A 38 -8.68 -12.18 -1.46
N PHE A 39 -9.68 -11.93 -0.59
CA PHE A 39 -9.45 -11.22 0.68
C PHE A 39 -8.37 -11.89 1.53
N SER A 40 -8.39 -13.22 1.64
CA SER A 40 -7.39 -13.97 2.42
C SER A 40 -5.98 -13.84 1.84
N GLU A 41 -5.84 -13.81 0.50
CA GLU A 41 -4.54 -13.60 -0.15
C GLU A 41 -4.04 -12.18 0.02
N MET A 42 -4.92 -11.17 -0.09
CA MET A 42 -4.59 -9.77 0.17
C MET A 42 -4.14 -9.59 1.62
N ASN A 43 -4.88 -10.16 2.59
CA ASN A 43 -4.51 -10.09 4.00
C ASN A 43 -3.13 -10.68 4.25
N ARG A 44 -2.87 -11.89 3.74
CA ARG A 44 -1.57 -12.56 3.89
C ARG A 44 -0.42 -11.75 3.28
N GLN A 45 -0.62 -11.17 2.09
CA GLN A 45 0.42 -10.35 1.44
C GLN A 45 0.62 -9.02 2.17
N GLY A 46 -0.46 -8.39 2.62
CA GLY A 46 -0.44 -7.22 3.49
C GLY A 46 0.35 -7.48 4.77
N ASP A 47 0.12 -8.60 5.46
CA ASP A 47 0.83 -8.98 6.69
C ASP A 47 2.34 -9.12 6.47
N ILE A 48 2.75 -9.72 5.35
CA ILE A 48 4.16 -9.86 4.98
C ILE A 48 4.80 -8.49 4.78
N LEU A 49 4.12 -7.61 4.04
CA LEU A 49 4.62 -6.29 3.71
C LEU A 49 4.64 -5.36 4.94
N ALA A 50 3.59 -5.41 5.77
CA ALA A 50 3.51 -4.71 7.05
C ALA A 50 4.61 -5.18 8.02
N SER A 51 4.90 -6.48 8.07
CA SER A 51 6.01 -7.02 8.85
C SER A 51 7.37 -6.53 8.33
N ALA A 52 7.54 -6.46 7.01
CA ALA A 52 8.74 -5.91 6.40
C ALA A 52 8.92 -4.41 6.70
N PHE A 53 7.82 -3.66 6.73
CA PHE A 53 7.78 -2.25 7.09
C PHE A 53 8.12 -2.02 8.57
N ALA A 54 7.46 -2.75 9.49
CA ALA A 54 7.68 -2.62 10.93
C ALA A 54 9.14 -2.90 11.36
N ASN A 55 9.83 -3.77 10.62
CA ASN A 55 11.24 -4.12 10.87
C ASN A 55 12.24 -3.26 10.07
N SER A 56 11.79 -2.24 9.36
CA SER A 56 12.63 -1.41 8.50
C SER A 56 12.95 -0.05 9.13
N THR A 57 14.08 0.53 8.72
CA THR A 57 14.49 1.86 9.17
C THR A 57 13.82 2.94 8.33
N ILE A 58 13.32 3.98 9.01
CA ILE A 58 12.81 5.21 8.38
C ILE A 58 13.93 5.86 7.57
N THR A 59 13.62 6.23 6.33
CA THR A 59 14.51 6.97 5.43
C THR A 59 14.31 8.45 5.63
N SER A 60 15.39 9.20 5.86
CA SER A 60 15.31 10.66 5.95
C SER A 60 14.83 11.25 4.62
N PRO A 61 13.78 12.09 4.60
CA PRO A 61 13.27 12.73 3.38
C PRO A 61 14.33 13.55 2.63
N ALA A 62 15.31 14.12 3.35
CA ALA A 62 16.43 14.85 2.77
C ALA A 62 17.36 13.98 1.91
N THR A 63 17.35 12.65 2.14
CA THR A 63 18.20 11.68 1.43
C THR A 63 17.50 11.01 0.24
N LEU A 64 16.19 11.25 0.05
CA LEU A 64 15.47 10.73 -1.10
C LEU A 64 16.05 11.28 -2.41
N PRO A 65 15.98 10.52 -3.53
CA PRO A 65 16.37 11.02 -4.84
C PRO A 65 15.75 12.39 -5.11
N THR A 66 16.45 13.30 -5.78
CA THR A 66 15.93 14.63 -6.19
C THR A 66 15.38 14.64 -7.62
N SER A 67 15.40 13.49 -8.28
CA SER A 67 14.90 13.29 -9.64
C SER A 67 14.39 11.86 -9.82
N GLY A 68 13.69 11.62 -10.93
CA GLY A 68 13.05 10.33 -11.22
C GLY A 68 11.66 10.21 -10.61
N ALA A 69 11.08 9.04 -10.79
CA ALA A 69 9.78 8.65 -10.24
C ALA A 69 9.83 7.17 -9.85
N ALA A 70 8.95 6.77 -8.92
CA ALA A 70 8.74 5.39 -8.53
C ALA A 70 7.24 5.14 -8.35
N VAL A 71 6.82 3.90 -8.59
CA VAL A 71 5.47 3.42 -8.30
C VAL A 71 5.59 2.42 -7.16
N TYR A 72 4.89 2.67 -6.06
CA TYR A 72 4.83 1.77 -4.91
C TYR A 72 3.53 0.99 -4.98
N ARG A 73 3.64 -0.33 -5.03
CA ARG A 73 2.50 -1.24 -5.02
C ARG A 73 2.36 -1.88 -3.67
N GLY A 74 1.13 -2.02 -3.19
CA GLY A 74 0.89 -2.73 -1.96
C GLY A 74 -0.57 -2.77 -1.58
N PHE A 75 -0.85 -2.61 -0.29
CA PHE A 75 -2.17 -2.84 0.26
C PHE A 75 -2.59 -1.69 1.18
N ALA A 76 -3.89 -1.45 1.20
CA ALA A 76 -4.57 -0.60 2.14
C ALA A 76 -5.45 -1.45 3.06
N ASP A 77 -5.36 -1.19 4.35
CA ASP A 77 -6.28 -1.67 5.38
C ASP A 77 -7.16 -0.49 5.80
N ILE A 78 -8.46 -0.61 5.62
CA ILE A 78 -9.45 0.44 5.88
C ILE A 78 -10.48 -0.13 6.85
N ASP A 79 -10.62 0.51 8.01
CA ASP A 79 -11.46 0.05 9.11
C ASP A 79 -12.60 1.05 9.39
N PRO A 80 -13.78 0.90 8.76
CA PRO A 80 -14.94 1.73 9.05
C PRO A 80 -15.54 1.43 10.42
N ASN A 81 -16.02 2.45 11.12
CA ASN A 81 -16.70 2.31 12.41
C ASN A 81 -18.10 2.97 12.39
N PRO A 82 -19.20 2.19 12.39
CA PRO A 82 -19.25 0.73 12.41
C PRO A 82 -18.92 0.11 11.04
N GLY A 83 -18.32 -1.07 11.05
CA GLY A 83 -17.92 -1.78 9.84
C GLY A 83 -17.02 -2.97 10.13
N GLY A 84 -16.78 -3.78 9.11
CA GLY A 84 -15.67 -4.74 9.10
C GLY A 84 -14.57 -4.22 8.18
N THR A 85 -13.36 -4.77 8.35
CA THR A 85 -12.18 -4.42 7.57
C THR A 85 -12.40 -4.55 6.06
N ILE A 86 -11.95 -3.52 5.34
CA ILE A 86 -11.90 -3.44 3.89
C ILE A 86 -10.43 -3.43 3.49
N LEU A 87 -10.02 -4.40 2.68
CA LEU A 87 -8.68 -4.41 2.09
C LEU A 87 -8.75 -3.86 0.66
N GLY A 88 -7.76 -3.06 0.28
CA GLY A 88 -7.58 -2.53 -1.07
C GLY A 88 -6.19 -2.80 -1.61
N GLN A 89 -6.05 -2.85 -2.93
CA GLN A 89 -4.74 -2.80 -3.59
C GLN A 89 -4.39 -1.34 -3.83
N MET A 90 -3.15 -0.95 -3.51
CA MET A 90 -2.66 0.42 -3.66
C MET A 90 -1.63 0.47 -4.78
N ASP A 91 -1.77 1.43 -5.68
CA ASP A 91 -0.73 1.92 -6.59
C ASP A 91 -0.45 3.40 -6.26
N MET A 92 0.73 3.69 -5.69
CA MET A 92 1.13 5.04 -5.30
C MET A 92 2.30 5.53 -6.15
N ASP A 93 2.07 6.58 -6.93
CA ASP A 93 3.06 7.28 -7.72
C ASP A 93 3.80 8.34 -6.88
N VAL A 94 5.13 8.28 -6.91
CA VAL A 94 5.99 9.26 -6.25
C VAL A 94 6.91 9.87 -7.29
N ASN A 95 6.77 11.17 -7.52
CA ASN A 95 7.64 11.94 -8.40
C ASN A 95 8.62 12.77 -7.57
N PHE A 96 9.86 12.30 -7.51
CA PHE A 96 10.93 12.92 -6.73
C PHE A 96 11.40 14.25 -7.30
N ARG A 97 11.24 14.47 -8.61
CA ARG A 97 11.60 15.74 -9.25
C ARG A 97 10.65 16.87 -8.85
N THR A 98 9.35 16.58 -8.82
CA THR A 98 8.32 17.56 -8.49
C THR A 98 7.89 17.50 -7.02
N ASN A 99 8.46 16.59 -6.23
CA ASN A 99 8.06 16.30 -4.85
C ASN A 99 6.56 16.01 -4.71
N ARG A 100 5.98 15.27 -5.66
CA ARG A 100 4.55 14.95 -5.66
C ARG A 100 4.30 13.49 -5.32
N VAL A 101 3.23 13.25 -4.57
CA VAL A 101 2.69 11.92 -4.28
C VAL A 101 1.23 11.89 -4.75
N SER A 102 0.87 10.86 -5.48
CA SER A 102 -0.49 10.62 -5.96
C SER A 102 -0.71 9.12 -6.13
N GLY A 103 -1.93 8.68 -6.45
CA GLY A 103 -2.19 7.28 -6.75
C GLY A 103 -3.65 6.92 -6.53
N ASP A 104 -3.88 5.62 -6.40
CA ASP A 104 -5.20 5.10 -6.08
C ASP A 104 -5.15 3.81 -5.28
N ILE A 105 -6.28 3.54 -4.64
CA ILE A 105 -6.58 2.29 -3.96
C ILE A 105 -7.85 1.73 -4.59
N ASP A 106 -7.75 0.52 -5.14
CA ASP A 106 -8.86 -0.17 -5.78
C ASP A 106 -8.90 -1.66 -5.41
N ASN A 107 -9.66 -2.47 -6.17
CA ASN A 107 -9.98 -3.86 -5.87
C ASN A 107 -10.38 -4.07 -4.39
N LEU A 108 -11.25 -3.19 -3.91
CA LEU A 108 -11.67 -3.13 -2.52
C LEU A 108 -12.47 -4.38 -2.16
N ARG A 109 -12.15 -5.02 -1.03
CA ARG A 109 -12.75 -6.29 -0.63
C ARG A 109 -12.97 -6.36 0.87
N THR A 110 -14.10 -6.94 1.26
CA THR A 110 -14.33 -7.46 2.61
C THR A 110 -14.08 -8.97 2.61
N ALA A 111 -14.14 -9.60 3.78
CA ALA A 111 -14.10 -11.06 3.89
C ALA A 111 -15.19 -11.77 3.05
N ASN A 112 -16.30 -11.09 2.76
CA ASN A 112 -17.50 -11.70 2.16
C ASN A 112 -17.84 -11.18 0.75
N SER A 113 -17.26 -10.06 0.31
CA SER A 113 -17.66 -9.40 -0.94
C SER A 113 -16.59 -8.48 -1.52
N THR A 114 -16.72 -8.18 -2.81
CA THR A 114 -16.02 -7.06 -3.46
C THR A 114 -16.85 -5.79 -3.31
N ILE A 115 -16.17 -4.66 -3.13
CA ILE A 115 -16.76 -3.33 -3.00
C ILE A 115 -16.40 -2.55 -4.27
N PRO A 116 -17.35 -2.31 -5.18
CA PRO A 116 -17.10 -1.49 -6.36
C PRO A 116 -16.73 -0.06 -5.98
N GLY A 117 -15.66 0.46 -6.56
CA GLY A 117 -15.22 1.83 -6.30
C GLY A 117 -13.71 1.97 -6.31
N ARG A 118 -13.27 3.17 -5.95
CA ARG A 118 -11.86 3.56 -5.88
C ARG A 118 -11.70 4.70 -4.90
N ILE A 119 -10.59 4.68 -4.16
CA ILE A 119 -10.11 5.79 -3.36
C ILE A 119 -8.93 6.42 -4.11
N THR A 120 -8.95 7.72 -4.31
CA THR A 120 -7.87 8.46 -4.98
C THR A 120 -6.95 9.08 -3.93
N ILE A 121 -5.64 8.93 -4.11
CA ILE A 121 -4.61 9.60 -3.32
C ILE A 121 -4.16 10.83 -4.11
N SER A 122 -4.28 12.02 -3.53
CA SER A 122 -4.04 13.26 -4.26
C SER A 122 -3.39 14.33 -3.39
N ASN A 123 -3.00 15.44 -4.03
CA ASN A 123 -2.42 16.63 -3.40
C ASN A 123 -1.16 16.39 -2.55
N GLY A 124 -0.53 15.22 -2.66
CA GLY A 124 0.64 14.87 -1.88
C GLY A 124 1.87 15.71 -2.19
N VAL A 125 2.56 16.14 -1.14
CA VAL A 125 3.84 16.86 -1.23
C VAL A 125 4.87 16.25 -0.31
N ILE A 126 6.05 15.93 -0.85
CA ILE A 126 7.18 15.45 -0.05
C ILE A 126 7.83 16.62 0.69
N ASN A 127 7.76 16.59 2.03
CA ASN A 127 8.50 17.49 2.89
C ASN A 127 9.93 16.97 3.10
N ARG A 128 10.87 17.42 2.24
CA ARG A 128 12.28 17.04 2.34
C ARG A 128 12.99 17.52 3.60
N ASN A 129 12.42 18.51 4.28
CA ASN A 129 12.99 19.08 5.50
C ASN A 129 12.44 18.39 6.77
N ALA A 130 11.49 17.47 6.63
CA ALA A 130 10.99 16.69 7.75
C ALA A 130 12.12 15.81 8.32
N GLY A 131 12.26 15.82 9.65
CA GLY A 131 13.09 14.85 10.35
C GLY A 131 12.45 13.45 10.33
N THR A 132 13.19 12.42 10.68
CA THR A 132 12.70 11.02 10.69
C THR A 132 11.63 10.73 11.73
N ASN A 133 11.33 11.68 12.62
CA ASN A 133 10.26 11.59 13.62
C ASN A 133 8.94 12.24 13.15
N PHE A 134 8.91 12.78 11.94
CA PHE A 134 7.76 13.45 11.35
C PHE A 134 7.38 12.80 10.03
N ALA A 135 6.14 12.99 9.60
CA ALA A 135 5.69 12.53 8.30
C ALA A 135 6.52 13.18 7.17
N ALA A 136 6.92 12.35 6.22
CA ALA A 136 7.63 12.77 5.02
C ALA A 136 6.70 13.38 3.97
N PHE A 137 5.41 13.04 4.02
CA PHE A 137 4.37 13.57 3.16
C PHE A 137 3.01 13.48 3.86
N GLU A 138 2.08 14.30 3.40
CA GLU A 138 0.66 14.27 3.71
C GLU A 138 -0.10 14.24 2.38
N VAL A 139 -1.18 13.48 2.30
CA VAL A 139 -1.99 13.28 1.09
C VAL A 139 -3.47 13.39 1.42
N ASP A 140 -4.26 13.87 0.47
CA ASP A 140 -5.72 13.86 0.55
C ASP A 140 -6.28 12.56 -0.04
N LEU A 141 -7.29 12.01 0.62
CA LEU A 141 -8.10 10.91 0.13
C LEU A 141 -9.43 11.40 -0.43
N GLY A 142 -9.77 10.90 -1.61
CA GLY A 142 -11.03 11.20 -2.30
C GLY A 142 -11.62 9.99 -2.98
N GLY A 143 -12.71 10.19 -3.72
CA GLY A 143 -13.29 9.16 -4.59
C GLY A 143 -14.65 8.67 -4.12
N SER A 144 -14.98 7.42 -4.44
CA SER A 144 -16.27 6.84 -4.06
C SER A 144 -16.26 5.33 -4.07
N ILE A 145 -17.04 4.74 -3.18
CA ILE A 145 -17.32 3.31 -3.10
C ILE A 145 -18.82 3.06 -3.20
N THR A 146 -19.21 1.83 -3.52
CA THR A 146 -20.62 1.39 -3.56
C THR A 146 -20.77 0.16 -2.70
N ASP A 147 -21.72 0.20 -1.78
CA ASP A 147 -22.13 -0.95 -0.99
C ASP A 147 -23.59 -1.34 -1.28
N GLY A 148 -24.11 -2.33 -0.54
CA GLY A 148 -25.48 -2.80 -0.71
C GLY A 148 -26.56 -1.74 -0.43
N GLN A 149 -26.21 -0.58 0.14
CA GLN A 149 -27.13 0.52 0.45
C GLN A 149 -26.95 1.72 -0.49
N GLY A 150 -25.94 1.72 -1.35
CA GLY A 150 -25.73 2.73 -2.39
C GLY A 150 -24.30 3.26 -2.47
N ARG A 151 -24.14 4.37 -3.20
CA ARG A 151 -22.85 5.03 -3.39
C ARG A 151 -22.50 5.92 -2.20
N LEU A 152 -21.27 5.82 -1.73
CA LEU A 152 -20.66 6.65 -0.70
C LEU A 152 -19.49 7.42 -1.28
N ALA A 153 -19.43 8.73 -1.02
CA ALA A 153 -18.25 9.54 -1.28
C ALA A 153 -17.17 9.25 -0.22
N VAL A 154 -15.91 9.26 -0.64
CA VAL A 154 -14.75 9.11 0.24
C VAL A 154 -14.09 10.47 0.40
N SER A 155 -13.76 10.83 1.63
CA SER A 155 -12.96 12.01 1.96
C SER A 155 -12.12 11.73 3.21
N GLY A 156 -10.85 12.11 3.21
CA GLY A 156 -9.96 11.95 4.35
C GLY A 156 -8.57 12.43 4.02
N ASP A 157 -7.60 12.07 4.85
CA ASP A 157 -6.20 12.36 4.65
C ASP A 157 -5.32 11.25 5.23
N MET A 158 -4.06 11.20 4.82
CA MET A 158 -3.04 10.34 5.43
C MET A 158 -1.70 11.02 5.48
N ASP A 159 -0.93 10.71 6.52
CA ASP A 159 0.46 11.08 6.68
C ASP A 159 1.35 9.83 6.60
N GLY A 160 2.51 9.96 5.94
CA GLY A 160 3.34 8.80 5.66
C GLY A 160 4.83 9.07 5.61
N ALA A 161 5.59 7.97 5.55
CA ALA A 161 7.04 7.97 5.55
C ALA A 161 7.61 6.94 4.56
N PHE A 162 8.85 7.20 4.14
CA PHE A 162 9.64 6.29 3.33
C PHE A 162 10.56 5.47 4.21
N HIS A 163 10.76 4.21 3.87
CA HIS A 163 11.55 3.24 4.62
C HIS A 163 12.54 2.53 3.69
N ARG A 164 13.56 1.88 4.29
CA ARG A 164 14.56 1.07 3.57
C ARG A 164 15.16 1.82 2.36
N GLN A 165 15.77 2.98 2.61
CA GLN A 165 16.35 3.84 1.57
C GLN A 165 15.34 4.24 0.48
N GLY A 166 14.07 4.40 0.86
CA GLY A 166 12.99 4.75 -0.04
C GLY A 166 12.49 3.63 -0.93
N THR A 167 12.78 2.35 -0.65
CA THR A 167 12.15 1.23 -1.39
C THR A 167 10.82 0.79 -0.81
N LEU A 168 10.49 1.23 0.41
CA LEU A 168 9.23 0.98 1.08
C LEU A 168 8.54 2.31 1.41
N VAL A 169 7.21 2.29 1.42
CA VAL A 169 6.37 3.40 1.88
C VAL A 169 5.32 2.86 2.84
N GLY A 170 4.94 3.67 3.82
CA GLY A 170 3.79 3.41 4.66
C GLY A 170 3.16 4.72 5.10
N ALA A 171 1.84 4.74 5.20
CA ALA A 171 1.08 5.88 5.66
C ALA A 171 -0.10 5.44 6.51
N ARG A 172 -0.62 6.35 7.32
CA ARG A 172 -1.83 6.15 8.12
C ARG A 172 -2.65 7.43 8.11
N GLY A 173 -3.93 7.31 8.39
CA GLY A 173 -4.78 8.47 8.57
C GLY A 173 -6.21 8.07 8.86
N ASP A 174 -7.11 9.00 8.63
CA ASP A 174 -8.54 8.82 8.85
C ASP A 174 -9.37 9.49 7.76
N GLY A 175 -10.64 9.12 7.73
CA GLY A 175 -11.57 9.69 6.78
C GLY A 175 -13.01 9.32 7.07
N ARG A 176 -13.87 9.59 6.08
CA ARG A 176 -15.30 9.36 6.15
C ARG A 176 -15.85 8.84 4.84
N PHE A 177 -16.76 7.88 4.95
CA PHE A 177 -17.70 7.54 3.89
C PHE A 177 -19.00 8.30 4.09
N THR A 178 -19.37 9.14 3.12
CA THR A 178 -20.56 10.00 3.21
C THR A 178 -21.58 9.65 2.13
N GLY A 179 -22.84 9.50 2.52
CA GLY A 179 -23.96 9.26 1.60
C GLY A 179 -25.30 9.68 2.20
N PRO A 180 -26.44 9.43 1.51
CA PRO A 180 -27.75 9.81 2.01
C PRO A 180 -28.04 9.23 3.42
N GLY A 181 -28.08 10.12 4.42
CA GLY A 181 -28.31 9.73 5.83
C GLY A 181 -27.17 8.93 6.49
N ARG A 182 -25.99 8.86 5.85
CA ARG A 182 -24.85 8.03 6.30
C ARG A 182 -23.58 8.86 6.39
N ASN A 183 -22.88 8.74 7.51
CA ASN A 183 -21.57 9.33 7.75
C ASN A 183 -20.77 8.34 8.60
N ILE A 184 -19.89 7.58 7.96
CA ILE A 184 -19.16 6.46 8.58
C ILE A 184 -17.68 6.85 8.64
N PRO A 185 -17.13 7.14 9.83
CA PRO A 185 -15.69 7.35 9.97
C PRO A 185 -14.94 6.05 9.68
N PHE A 186 -13.72 6.17 9.19
CA PHE A 186 -12.79 5.06 9.05
C PHE A 186 -11.38 5.48 9.41
N ASP A 187 -10.60 4.53 9.92
CA ASP A 187 -9.14 4.62 9.96
C ASP A 187 -8.59 3.92 8.71
N ILE A 188 -7.42 4.36 8.25
CA ILE A 188 -6.73 3.74 7.11
C ILE A 188 -5.24 3.61 7.39
N GLN A 189 -4.68 2.47 6.97
CA GLN A 189 -3.24 2.22 6.96
C GLN A 189 -2.86 1.66 5.59
N VAL A 190 -1.76 2.13 5.04
CA VAL A 190 -1.24 1.63 3.76
C VAL A 190 0.22 1.27 3.88
N VAL A 191 0.62 0.26 3.12
CA VAL A 191 2.03 -0.12 2.98
C VAL A 191 2.29 -0.53 1.52
N GLY A 192 3.41 -0.09 0.97
CA GLY A 192 3.79 -0.34 -0.42
C GLY A 192 5.29 -0.56 -0.60
N GLU A 193 5.65 -1.27 -1.66
CA GLU A 193 7.02 -1.47 -2.13
C GLU A 193 7.17 -1.08 -3.60
N ARG A 194 8.35 -0.55 -3.96
CA ARG A 194 8.64 -0.09 -5.33
C ARG A 194 9.09 -1.21 -6.27
#